data_AF-A0A354TFV4-F1
#
_entry.id   AF-A0A354TFV4-F1
#
_cell.length_a   1.000
_cell.length_b   1.000
_cell.length_c   1.000
_cell.angle_alpha   90.00
_cell.angle_beta   90.00
_cell.angle_gamma   90.00
#
_symmetry.space_group_name_H-M   'P 1'
#
loop_
_entity.id
_entity.type
_entity.pdbx_description
1 polymer ?
#
loop_
_entity_poly.entity_id
_entity_poly.type
_entity_poly.pdbx_seq_one_letter_code
_entity_poly.pdbx_strand_id
1 'polypeptide(L)'
;MAATQDLIAASTGKKNEGALLFFGASADEKEIYKAASPITHVRAGVPPTIFIEGEKDTLKIGRAEMMAKLKALGIETAVHTLKHAPHPFWMSDPWCAETVEIAAAFFKQHLGEKKASN
;
A
#
# COMPACT_ATOMS: atom_id res chain seq x y z
N MET A 1 -0.06 -18.67 3.30
CA MET A 1 0.20 -18.24 1.91
C MET A 1 0.08 -16.72 1.88
N ALA A 2 1.07 -16.01 1.34
CA ALA A 2 0.94 -14.56 1.17
C ALA A 2 -0.17 -14.32 0.16
N ALA A 3 -1.31 -13.78 0.60
CA ALA A 3 -2.24 -13.21 -0.35
C ALA A 3 -1.54 -12.02 -1.02
N THR A 4 -1.79 -11.84 -2.31
CA THR A 4 -1.02 -10.96 -3.20
C THR A 4 -1.75 -9.62 -3.37
N GLN A 5 -1.02 -8.57 -3.80
CA GLN A 5 -1.66 -7.34 -4.28
C GLN A 5 -2.14 -7.45 -5.75
N ASP A 6 -2.05 -8.63 -6.35
CA ASP A 6 -2.80 -9.01 -7.55
C ASP A 6 -4.24 -9.37 -7.14
N LEU A 7 -5.17 -8.45 -7.40
CA LEU A 7 -6.57 -8.61 -7.08
C LEU A 7 -7.26 -9.69 -7.94
N ILE A 8 -6.76 -9.98 -9.15
CA ILE A 8 -7.29 -11.11 -9.93
C ILE A 8 -6.98 -12.40 -9.18
N ALA A 9 -5.71 -12.63 -8.84
CA ALA A 9 -5.28 -13.81 -8.10
C ALA A 9 -5.93 -13.88 -6.71
N ALA A 10 -6.11 -12.74 -6.05
CA ALA A 10 -6.73 -12.68 -4.72
C ALA A 10 -8.26 -12.89 -4.74
N SER A 11 -8.95 -12.64 -5.86
CA SER A 11 -10.42 -12.65 -5.95
C SER A 11 -11.01 -13.69 -6.90
N THR A 12 -10.21 -14.36 -7.73
CA THR A 12 -10.69 -15.43 -8.63
C THR A 12 -11.45 -16.49 -7.85
N GLY A 13 -12.66 -16.85 -8.31
CA GLY A 13 -13.51 -17.85 -7.67
C GLY A 13 -14.16 -17.41 -6.34
N LYS A 14 -13.98 -16.15 -5.92
CA LYS A 14 -14.62 -15.58 -4.73
C LYS A 14 -15.77 -14.67 -5.13
N LYS A 15 -16.91 -14.80 -4.45
CA LYS A 15 -18.01 -13.84 -4.53
C LYS A 15 -17.87 -12.85 -3.38
N ASN A 16 -17.67 -11.59 -3.72
CA ASN A 16 -17.61 -10.49 -2.75
C ASN A 16 -18.52 -9.36 -3.24
N GLU A 17 -19.69 -9.23 -2.63
CA GLU A 17 -20.70 -8.23 -3.01
C GLU A 17 -20.18 -6.81 -2.88
N GLY A 18 -19.39 -6.51 -1.84
CA GLY A 18 -18.78 -5.20 -1.66
C GLY A 18 -17.80 -4.86 -2.78
N ALA A 19 -16.98 -5.83 -3.20
CA ALA A 19 -16.06 -5.64 -4.33
C ALA A 19 -16.82 -5.45 -5.65
N LEU A 20 -17.89 -6.22 -5.88
CA LEU A 20 -18.76 -6.07 -7.05
C LEU A 20 -19.42 -4.69 -7.10
N LEU A 21 -19.95 -4.21 -5.97
CA LEU A 21 -20.56 -2.87 -5.88
C LEU A 21 -19.54 -1.75 -6.08
N PHE A 22 -18.34 -1.91 -5.53
CA PHE A 22 -17.29 -0.89 -5.62
C PHE A 22 -16.66 -0.81 -7.02
N PHE A 23 -16.33 -1.97 -7.61
CA PHE A 23 -15.71 -2.03 -8.94
C PHE A 23 -16.70 -2.03 -10.09
N GLY A 24 -17.99 -2.31 -9.83
CA GLY A 24 -19.01 -2.50 -10.86
C GLY A 24 -18.82 -3.77 -11.69
N ALA A 25 -17.91 -4.65 -11.27
CA ALA A 25 -17.48 -5.83 -12.01
C ALA A 25 -17.04 -6.95 -11.07
N SER A 26 -17.12 -8.19 -11.54
CA SER A 26 -16.61 -9.36 -10.81
C SER A 26 -15.14 -9.64 -11.13
N ALA A 27 -14.48 -10.47 -10.34
CA ALA A 27 -13.08 -10.88 -10.61
C ALA A 27 -12.91 -11.65 -11.93
N ASP A 28 -14.00 -12.17 -12.50
CA ASP A 28 -14.01 -12.80 -13.82
C ASP A 28 -13.83 -11.76 -14.95
N GLU A 29 -14.20 -10.50 -14.69
CA GLU A 29 -13.94 -9.34 -15.55
C GLU A 29 -12.55 -8.76 -15.26
N LYS A 30 -11.54 -9.50 -15.74
CA LYS A 30 -10.12 -9.34 -15.36
C LYS A 30 -9.55 -7.94 -15.58
N GLU A 31 -10.03 -7.16 -16.54
CA GLU A 31 -9.43 -5.86 -16.86
C GLU A 31 -9.56 -4.84 -15.72
N ILE A 32 -10.73 -4.76 -15.06
CA ILE A 32 -10.94 -3.85 -13.93
C ILE A 32 -10.09 -4.29 -12.74
N TYR A 33 -10.07 -5.59 -12.44
CA TYR A 33 -9.26 -6.13 -11.36
C TYR A 33 -7.76 -5.98 -11.62
N LYS A 34 -7.31 -6.11 -12.87
CA LYS A 34 -5.92 -5.84 -13.27
C LYS A 34 -5.56 -4.38 -13.04
N ALA A 35 -6.40 -3.46 -13.51
CA ALA A 35 -6.19 -2.03 -13.34
C ALA A 35 -6.16 -1.63 -11.85
N ALA A 36 -7.01 -2.24 -11.03
CA ALA A 36 -7.07 -2.01 -9.59
C ALA A 36 -5.94 -2.71 -8.80
N SER A 37 -5.22 -3.66 -9.39
CA SER A 37 -4.13 -4.41 -8.73
C SER A 37 -2.86 -3.58 -8.64
N PRO A 38 -2.45 -3.07 -7.45
CA PRO A 38 -1.31 -2.16 -7.34
C PRO A 38 -0.01 -2.76 -7.88
N ILE A 39 0.18 -4.07 -7.69
CA ILE A 39 1.43 -4.75 -8.08
C ILE A 39 1.67 -4.75 -9.58
N THR A 40 0.61 -4.62 -10.40
CA THR A 40 0.72 -4.59 -11.86
C THR A 40 1.35 -3.30 -12.37
N HIS A 41 1.35 -2.24 -11.55
CA HIS A 41 1.87 -0.91 -11.90
C HIS A 41 3.34 -0.70 -11.52
N VAL A 42 3.95 -1.63 -10.78
CA VAL A 42 5.37 -1.56 -10.46
C VAL A 42 6.22 -1.90 -11.68
N ARG A 43 7.03 -0.91 -12.07
CA ARG A 43 7.96 -0.92 -13.21
C ARG A 43 9.13 0.01 -12.91
N ALA A 44 10.19 -0.02 -13.71
CA ALA A 44 11.31 0.91 -13.57
C ALA A 44 10.83 2.38 -13.57
N GLY A 45 11.44 3.20 -12.73
CA GLY A 45 11.17 4.65 -12.65
C GLY A 45 9.88 5.04 -11.91
N VAL A 46 9.20 4.14 -11.21
CA VAL A 46 8.20 4.57 -10.20
C VAL A 46 8.90 5.23 -9.01
N PRO A 47 8.25 6.15 -8.28
CA PRO A 47 8.86 6.82 -7.14
C PRO A 47 9.20 5.86 -5.99
N PRO A 48 10.12 6.25 -5.09
CA PRO A 48 10.28 5.63 -3.78
C PRO A 48 8.93 5.37 -3.12
N THR A 49 8.77 4.23 -2.45
CA THR A 49 7.51 3.82 -1.85
C THR A 49 7.75 3.18 -0.49
N ILE A 50 7.18 3.76 0.56
CA ILE A 50 7.21 3.19 1.92
C ILE A 50 5.86 2.56 2.30
N PHE A 51 5.91 1.65 3.26
CA PHE A 51 4.73 1.05 3.88
C PHE A 51 4.68 1.43 5.37
N ILE A 52 3.51 1.78 5.86
CA ILE A 52 3.25 2.02 7.28
C ILE A 52 2.16 1.04 7.69
N GLU A 53 2.37 0.29 8.77
CA GLU A 53 1.44 -0.72 9.24
C GLU A 53 1.37 -0.77 10.76
N GLY A 54 0.25 -1.25 11.31
CA GLY A 54 0.13 -1.51 12.74
C GLY A 54 0.62 -2.91 13.12
N GLU A 55 1.30 -3.07 14.25
CA GLU A 55 1.74 -4.37 14.76
C GLU A 55 0.59 -5.38 14.86
N LYS A 56 -0.59 -4.94 15.35
CA LYS A 56 -1.79 -5.76 15.52
C LYS A 56 -2.69 -5.79 14.28
N ASP A 57 -2.30 -5.14 13.19
CA ASP A 57 -3.04 -5.21 11.93
C ASP A 57 -2.82 -6.57 11.26
N THR A 58 -3.91 -7.22 10.86
CA THR A 58 -3.92 -8.50 10.17
C THR A 58 -3.98 -8.35 8.64
N LEU A 59 -4.23 -7.15 8.11
CA LEU A 59 -4.41 -6.87 6.69
C LEU A 59 -3.10 -6.40 6.00
N LYS A 60 -1.99 -7.11 6.25
CA LYS A 60 -0.63 -6.82 5.71
C LYS A 60 -0.31 -7.56 4.41
N ILE A 61 -1.36 -7.93 3.70
CA ILE A 61 -1.34 -8.86 2.58
C ILE A 61 -0.62 -8.22 1.37
N GLY A 62 0.27 -8.99 0.71
CA GLY A 62 0.97 -8.58 -0.51
C GLY A 62 2.07 -7.53 -0.34
N ARG A 63 2.24 -6.92 0.84
CA ARG A 63 3.33 -5.97 1.13
C ARG A 63 4.72 -6.55 0.82
N ALA A 64 5.01 -7.75 1.32
CA ALA A 64 6.34 -8.36 1.14
C ALA A 64 6.66 -8.62 -0.35
N GLU A 65 5.66 -9.03 -1.12
CA GLU A 65 5.77 -9.24 -2.57
C GLU A 65 6.03 -7.91 -3.30
N MET A 66 5.26 -6.87 -2.97
CA MET A 66 5.42 -5.54 -3.51
C MET A 66 6.82 -4.97 -3.22
N MET A 67 7.27 -5.06 -1.97
CA MET A 67 8.61 -4.63 -1.57
C MET A 67 9.71 -5.40 -2.31
N ALA A 68 9.54 -6.71 -2.51
CA ALA A 68 10.50 -7.51 -3.27
C ALA A 68 10.60 -7.03 -4.73
N LYS A 69 9.47 -6.73 -5.36
CA LYS A 69 9.42 -6.22 -6.74
C LYS A 69 10.05 -4.83 -6.88
N LEU A 70 9.80 -3.92 -5.92
CA LEU A 70 10.43 -2.60 -5.86
C LEU A 70 11.95 -2.71 -5.69
N LYS A 71 12.41 -3.53 -4.75
CA LYS A 71 13.85 -3.77 -4.50
C LYS A 71 14.56 -4.36 -5.72
N ALA A 72 13.95 -5.31 -6.41
CA ALA A 72 14.51 -5.92 -7.61
C ALA A 72 14.75 -4.91 -8.75
N LEU A 73 14.00 -3.80 -8.76
CA LEU A 73 14.13 -2.70 -9.71
C LEU A 73 15.01 -1.56 -9.19
N GLY A 74 15.64 -1.71 -8.02
CA GLY A 74 16.46 -0.67 -7.39
C GLY A 74 15.67 0.53 -6.86
N ILE A 75 14.36 0.37 -6.65
CA ILE A 75 13.50 1.43 -6.12
C ILE A 75 13.55 1.40 -4.59
N GLU A 76 13.79 2.56 -3.98
CA GLU A 76 13.79 2.72 -2.54
C GLU A 76 12.45 2.31 -1.93
N THR A 77 12.52 1.47 -0.91
CA THR A 77 11.34 1.03 -0.16
C THR A 77 11.70 0.65 1.26
N ALA A 78 10.80 0.94 2.20
CA ALA A 78 10.94 0.63 3.61
C ALA A 78 9.58 0.26 4.22
N VAL A 79 9.60 -0.34 5.40
CA VAL A 79 8.40 -0.55 6.21
C VAL A 79 8.59 0.00 7.62
N HIS A 80 7.55 0.68 8.11
CA HIS A 80 7.42 1.15 9.48
C HIS A 80 6.28 0.39 10.15
N THR A 81 6.59 -0.34 11.22
CA THR A 81 5.60 -1.09 12.00
C THR A 81 5.35 -0.37 13.32
N LEU A 82 4.15 0.17 13.48
CA LEU A 82 3.72 0.92 14.66
C LEU A 82 3.33 -0.03 15.78
N LYS A 83 4.01 0.07 16.91
CA LYS A 83 3.85 -0.85 18.04
C LYS A 83 2.42 -0.79 18.60
N HIS A 84 1.83 -1.96 18.83
CA HIS A 84 0.47 -2.15 19.34
C HIS A 84 -0.67 -1.61 18.49
N ALA A 85 -0.39 -1.03 17.33
CA ALA A 85 -1.39 -0.35 16.52
C ALA A 85 -2.36 -1.34 15.85
N PRO A 86 -3.69 -1.12 15.92
CA PRO A 86 -4.69 -1.93 15.24
C PRO A 86 -4.79 -1.53 13.75
N HIS A 87 -5.76 -2.10 13.01
CA HIS A 87 -5.96 -1.71 11.61
C HIS A 87 -6.22 -0.21 11.41
N PRO A 88 -7.16 0.47 12.11
CA PRO A 88 -7.40 1.90 11.91
C PRO A 88 -6.40 2.79 12.67
N PHE A 89 -5.11 2.44 12.69
CA PHE A 89 -4.10 3.15 13.48
C PHE A 89 -3.96 4.63 13.07
N TRP A 90 -4.06 4.93 11.78
CA TRP A 90 -3.82 6.26 11.20
C TRP A 90 -4.88 7.30 11.58
N MET A 91 -5.93 6.92 12.31
CA MET A 91 -6.99 7.83 12.79
C MET A 91 -7.06 7.89 14.32
N SER A 92 -6.11 7.30 15.05
CA SER A 92 -6.18 7.20 16.51
C SER A 92 -4.85 7.48 17.18
N ASP A 93 -4.89 8.14 18.33
CA ASP A 93 -3.72 8.37 19.16
C ASP A 93 -3.27 7.07 19.86
N PRO A 94 -1.95 6.85 20.02
CA PRO A 94 -0.85 7.76 19.64
C PRO A 94 -0.38 7.63 18.17
N TRP A 95 -0.92 6.69 17.41
CA TRP A 95 -0.38 6.26 16.12
C TRP A 95 -0.62 7.23 14.97
N CYS A 96 -1.65 8.08 15.06
CA CYS A 96 -1.91 9.13 14.08
C CYS A 96 -0.69 10.08 13.96
N ALA A 97 -0.21 10.60 15.10
CA ALA A 97 0.97 11.46 15.14
C ALA A 97 2.21 10.77 14.57
N GLU A 98 2.49 9.53 15.00
CA GLU A 98 3.63 8.76 14.51
C GLU A 98 3.54 8.49 13.00
N THR A 99 2.34 8.18 12.47
CA THR A 99 2.09 7.99 11.04
C THR A 99 2.40 9.28 10.25
N VAL A 100 1.95 10.43 10.76
CA VAL A 100 2.19 11.74 10.13
C VAL A 100 3.67 12.07 10.12
N GLU A 101 4.39 11.83 11.22
CA GLU A 101 5.83 12.07 11.32
C GLU A 101 6.63 11.24 10.31
N ILE A 102 6.32 9.95 10.18
CA ILE A 102 6.94 9.05 9.20
C ILE A 102 6.69 9.56 7.78
N ALA A 103 5.44 9.87 7.44
CA ALA A 103 5.08 10.35 6.11
C ALA A 103 5.75 11.71 5.78
N ALA A 104 5.75 12.64 6.74
CA ALA A 104 6.37 13.95 6.59
C ALA A 104 7.89 13.84 6.38
N ALA A 105 8.58 12.99 7.14
CA ALA A 105 10.01 12.74 6.96
C ALA A 105 10.31 12.17 5.56
N PHE A 106 9.52 11.20 5.10
CA PHE A 106 9.65 10.63 3.77
C PHE A 106 9.44 11.67 2.67
N PHE A 107 8.38 12.48 2.76
CA PHE A 107 8.14 13.53 1.77
C PHE A 107 9.21 14.63 1.81
N LYS A 108 9.69 15.02 2.99
CA LYS A 108 10.80 15.99 3.11
C LYS A 108 12.06 15.50 2.40
N GLN A 109 12.39 14.22 2.54
CA GLN A 109 13.54 13.60 1.88
C GLN A 109 13.43 13.62 0.35
N HIS A 110 12.23 13.35 -0.19
CA HIS A 110 12.04 13.09 -1.63
C HIS A 110 11.44 14.25 -2.44
N LEU A 111 10.72 15.17 -1.79
CA LEU A 111 10.10 16.34 -2.42
C LEU A 111 10.79 17.66 -2.04
N GLY A 112 11.64 17.65 -1.00
CA GLY A 112 12.31 18.83 -0.47
C GLY A 112 11.40 19.71 0.40
N GLU A 113 11.97 20.81 0.93
CA GLU A 113 11.20 21.82 1.66
C GLU A 113 10.52 22.78 0.67
N LYS A 114 9.27 23.16 0.99
CA LYS A 114 8.59 24.22 0.25
C LYS A 114 9.42 25.49 0.41
N LYS A 115 10.00 26.01 -0.68
CA LYS A 115 10.57 27.36 -0.67
C LYS A 115 9.45 28.32 -0.30
N ALA A 116 9.63 29.08 0.78
CA ALA A 116 8.70 30.15 1.13
C ALA A 116 8.60 31.11 -0.07
N SER A 117 7.39 31.31 -0.58
CA SER A 117 7.13 32.35 -1.57
C SER A 117 7.32 33.70 -0.86
N ASN A 118 8.25 34.53 -1.34
CA ASN A 118 8.35 35.94 -0.95
C ASN A 118 7.15 36.73 -1.47
#